data_AF-A0A968DIT0-F1
#
_entry.id   AF-A0A968DIT0-F1
#
_cell.length_a   1.000
_cell.length_b   1.000
_cell.length_c   1.000
_cell.angle_alpha   90.00
_cell.angle_beta   90.00
_cell.angle_gamma   90.00
#
_symmetry.space_group_name_H-M   'P 1'
#
loop_
_entity.id
_entity.type
_entity.pdbx_description
1 polymer ?
#
loop_
_entity_poly.entity_id
_entity_poly.type
_entity_poly.pdbx_seq_one_letter_code
_entity_poly.pdbx_strand_id
1 'polypeptide(L)'
;DKNNNYQMDNKKLLDRIDYLEENRRFIQNVLETALSLGDFQENINKGYGPEHVLQEADKRINRLIPFEANAHYVVDQVKSDFSLAVCNEGHLREYIKDEVNHMIDKGYFAWAIREKRGVLISSSDHSRRFVLHVIATYSRIRGMFIGLLP
;
A
#
# COMPACT_ATOMS: atom_id res chain seq x y z
N ASP A 1 49.95 -21.04 -8.72
CA ASP A 1 49.43 -19.81 -9.36
C ASP A 1 48.33 -20.03 -10.39
N LYS A 2 48.48 -20.90 -11.41
CA LYS A 2 47.42 -21.14 -12.40
C LYS A 2 46.08 -21.61 -11.81
N ASN A 3 46.10 -22.49 -10.79
CA ASN A 3 44.89 -23.04 -10.18
C ASN A 3 44.03 -21.97 -9.45
N ASN A 4 44.66 -20.94 -8.87
CA ASN A 4 43.96 -19.84 -8.21
C ASN A 4 43.30 -18.89 -9.23
N ASN A 5 43.91 -18.67 -10.40
CA ASN A 5 43.31 -17.84 -11.45
C ASN A 5 42.04 -18.48 -12.04
N TYR A 6 42.04 -19.80 -12.28
CA TYR A 6 40.85 -20.52 -12.76
C TYR A 6 39.71 -20.51 -11.74
N GLN A 7 40.01 -20.58 -10.44
CA GLN A 7 39.00 -20.47 -9.39
C GLN A 7 38.45 -19.04 -9.26
N MET A 8 39.31 -18.02 -9.40
CA MET A 8 38.91 -16.62 -9.38
C MET A 8 38.01 -16.25 -10.58
N ASP A 9 38.31 -16.79 -11.77
CA ASP A 9 37.49 -16.60 -12.97
C ASP A 9 36.16 -17.34 -12.90
N ASN A 10 36.14 -18.59 -12.38
CA ASN A 10 34.88 -19.30 -12.16
C ASN A 10 33.97 -18.58 -11.17
N LYS A 11 34.54 -18.04 -10.08
CA LYS A 11 33.76 -17.27 -9.10
C LYS A 11 33.16 -16.01 -9.73
N LYS A 12 33.92 -15.25 -10.51
CA LYS A 12 33.41 -14.09 -11.24
C LYS A 12 32.29 -14.44 -12.24
N LEU A 13 32.38 -15.60 -12.89
CA LEU A 13 31.35 -16.09 -13.80
C LEU A 13 30.08 -16.48 -13.06
N LEU A 14 30.20 -17.16 -11.91
CA LEU A 14 29.06 -17.51 -11.05
C LEU A 14 28.39 -16.26 -10.47
N ASP A 15 29.16 -15.32 -9.91
CA ASP A 15 28.63 -14.05 -9.39
C ASP A 15 27.89 -13.25 -10.49
N ARG A 16 28.39 -13.32 -11.73
CA ARG A 16 27.73 -12.68 -12.87
C ARG A 16 26.44 -13.39 -13.28
N ILE A 17 26.41 -14.72 -13.24
CA ILE A 17 25.20 -15.51 -13.51
C ILE A 17 24.14 -15.20 -12.45
N ASP A 18 24.50 -15.21 -11.17
CA ASP A 18 23.59 -14.91 -10.06
C ASP A 18 22.99 -13.50 -10.21
N TYR A 19 23.83 -12.51 -10.50
CA TYR A 19 23.38 -11.14 -10.79
C TYR A 19 22.39 -11.07 -11.97
N LEU A 20 22.67 -11.80 -13.06
CA LEU A 20 21.79 -11.81 -14.24
C LEU A 20 20.46 -12.52 -13.95
N GLU A 21 20.48 -13.60 -13.16
CA GLU A 21 19.27 -14.29 -12.73
C GLU A 21 18.42 -13.43 -11.80
N GLU A 22 19.04 -12.75 -10.84
CA GLU A 22 18.34 -11.85 -9.93
C GLU A 22 17.71 -10.68 -10.68
N ASN A 23 18.44 -10.07 -11.62
CA ASN A 23 17.90 -9.02 -12.47
C ASN A 23 16.76 -9.53 -13.36
N ARG A 24 16.86 -10.75 -13.88
CA ARG A 24 15.77 -11.37 -14.66
C ARG A 24 14.53 -11.61 -13.79
N ARG A 25 14.70 -12.14 -12.57
CA ARG A 25 13.61 -12.30 -11.59
C ARG A 25 12.97 -10.96 -11.24
N PHE A 26 13.77 -9.92 -11.03
CA PHE A 26 13.29 -8.56 -10.76
C PHE A 26 12.46 -8.02 -11.92
N ILE A 27 12.97 -8.07 -13.17
CA ILE A 27 12.24 -7.59 -14.36
C ILE A 27 10.93 -8.35 -14.54
N GLN A 28 10.96 -9.68 -14.39
CA GLN A 28 9.76 -10.52 -14.46
C GLN A 28 8.72 -10.08 -13.42
N ASN A 29 9.13 -9.90 -12.16
CA ASN A 29 8.24 -9.47 -11.08
C ASN A 29 7.66 -8.08 -11.33
N VAL A 30 8.45 -7.14 -11.85
CA VAL A 30 7.97 -5.79 -12.19
C VAL A 30 6.96 -5.84 -13.34
N LEU A 31 7.20 -6.66 -14.36
CA LEU A 31 6.27 -6.85 -15.48
C LEU A 31 4.97 -7.50 -15.03
N GLU A 32 5.02 -8.55 -14.20
CA GLU A 32 3.83 -9.17 -13.60
C GLU A 32 3.05 -8.16 -12.75
N THR A 33 3.75 -7.33 -11.98
CA THR A 33 3.14 -6.27 -11.18
C THR A 33 2.44 -5.24 -12.09
N ALA A 34 3.08 -4.84 -13.19
CA ALA A 34 2.51 -3.93 -14.19
C ALA A 34 1.28 -4.53 -14.89
N LEU A 35 1.33 -5.81 -15.27
CA LEU A 35 0.19 -6.53 -15.85
C LEU A 35 -0.97 -6.60 -14.85
N SER A 36 -0.66 -6.87 -13.57
CA SER A 36 -1.65 -6.89 -12.49
C SER A 36 -2.24 -5.51 -12.16
N LEU A 37 -1.75 -4.42 -12.74
CA LEU A 37 -2.38 -3.10 -12.66
C LEU A 37 -3.38 -2.88 -13.81
N GLY A 38 -3.12 -3.48 -14.99
CA GLY A 38 -3.96 -3.34 -16.19
C GLY A 38 -5.29 -4.10 -16.12
N ASP A 39 -5.33 -5.22 -15.41
CA ASP A 39 -6.54 -6.05 -15.21
C ASP A 39 -7.52 -5.49 -14.15
N PHE A 40 -7.25 -4.30 -13.59
CA PHE A 40 -8.06 -3.70 -12.51
C PHE A 40 -9.51 -3.49 -12.90
N GLN A 41 -9.73 -2.94 -14.10
CA GLN A 41 -11.07 -2.63 -14.58
C GLN A 41 -11.90 -3.89 -14.78
N GLU A 42 -11.29 -5.00 -15.22
CA GLU A 42 -12.00 -6.25 -15.44
C GLU A 42 -12.48 -6.89 -14.12
N ASN A 43 -11.63 -6.85 -13.08
CA ASN A 43 -11.97 -7.42 -11.77
C ASN A 43 -13.00 -6.58 -11.02
N ILE A 44 -12.94 -5.24 -11.12
CA ILE A 44 -13.97 -4.35 -10.56
C ILE A 44 -15.34 -4.59 -11.21
N ASN A 45 -15.38 -4.79 -12.53
CA ASN A 45 -16.64 -4.98 -13.27
C ASN A 45 -17.35 -6.31 -12.94
N LYS A 46 -16.68 -7.24 -12.26
CA LYS A 46 -17.26 -8.55 -11.85
C LYS A 46 -17.96 -8.50 -10.49
N GLY A 47 -17.71 -7.49 -9.66
CA GLY A 47 -18.31 -7.36 -8.34
C GLY A 47 -19.27 -6.18 -8.23
N TYR A 48 -20.26 -6.31 -7.33
CA TYR A 48 -21.22 -5.25 -7.04
C TYR A 48 -20.83 -4.51 -5.76
N GLY A 49 -20.67 -3.19 -5.87
CA GLY A 49 -20.58 -2.27 -4.72
C GLY A 49 -19.19 -1.67 -4.47
N PRO A 50 -19.13 -0.50 -3.80
CA PRO A 50 -17.88 0.24 -3.56
C PRO A 50 -16.89 -0.52 -2.67
N GLU A 51 -17.37 -1.36 -1.76
CA GLU A 51 -16.52 -2.17 -0.87
C GLU A 51 -15.67 -3.18 -1.64
N HIS A 52 -16.21 -3.77 -2.72
CA HIS A 52 -15.48 -4.71 -3.55
C HIS A 52 -14.29 -4.04 -4.25
N VAL A 53 -14.48 -2.81 -4.73
CA VAL A 53 -13.41 -2.00 -5.34
C VAL A 53 -12.29 -1.74 -4.32
N LEU A 54 -12.64 -1.43 -3.07
CA LEU A 54 -11.68 -1.18 -2.01
C LEU A 54 -10.89 -2.44 -1.63
N GLN A 55 -11.57 -3.60 -1.56
CA GLN A 55 -10.91 -4.88 -1.30
C GLN A 55 -9.93 -5.29 -2.43
N GLU A 56 -10.31 -5.09 -3.68
CA GLU A 56 -9.42 -5.35 -4.82
C GLU A 56 -8.24 -4.36 -4.87
N ALA A 57 -8.47 -3.10 -4.49
CA ALA A 57 -7.40 -2.13 -4.31
C ALA A 57 -6.43 -2.55 -3.20
N ASP A 58 -6.93 -3.02 -2.05
CA ASP A 58 -6.11 -3.51 -0.93
C ASP A 58 -5.17 -4.64 -1.34
N LYS A 59 -5.68 -5.64 -2.06
CA LYS A 59 -4.88 -6.77 -2.54
C LYS A 59 -3.68 -6.32 -3.37
N ARG A 60 -3.85 -5.27 -4.17
CA ARG A 60 -2.80 -4.72 -5.04
C ARG A 60 -1.84 -3.84 -4.27
N ILE A 61 -2.36 -2.99 -3.39
CA ILE A 61 -1.55 -2.15 -2.50
C ILE A 61 -0.61 -3.02 -1.67
N ASN A 62 -1.09 -4.13 -1.11
CA ASN A 62 -0.28 -5.06 -0.32
C ASN A 62 0.79 -5.81 -1.13
N ARG A 63 0.63 -5.93 -2.46
CA ARG A 63 1.69 -6.45 -3.34
C ARG A 63 2.80 -5.43 -3.57
N LEU A 64 2.48 -4.14 -3.50
CA LEU A 64 3.43 -3.05 -3.73
C LEU A 64 4.17 -2.66 -2.45
N ILE A 65 3.46 -2.58 -1.33
CA ILE A 65 3.99 -2.18 -0.03
C ILE A 65 3.43 -3.16 1.01
N PRO A 66 4.29 -3.85 1.78
CA PRO A 66 3.85 -4.80 2.79
C PRO A 66 3.39 -4.04 4.04
N PHE A 67 2.12 -3.62 4.05
CA PHE A 67 1.49 -3.05 5.24
C PHE A 67 1.13 -4.13 6.25
N GLU A 68 1.28 -3.82 7.54
CA GLU A 68 0.81 -4.69 8.63
C GLU A 68 -0.72 -4.69 8.69
N ALA A 69 -1.34 -3.54 8.44
CA ALA A 69 -2.80 -3.41 8.33
C ALA A 69 -3.19 -2.25 7.41
N ASN A 70 -4.34 -2.41 6.74
CA ASN A 70 -4.97 -1.42 5.89
C ASN A 70 -6.38 -1.15 6.38
N ALA A 71 -6.77 0.12 6.30
CA ALA A 71 -8.11 0.58 6.58
C ALA A 71 -8.57 1.57 5.51
N HIS A 72 -9.82 1.45 5.10
CA HIS A 72 -10.48 2.36 4.17
C HIS A 72 -11.63 3.05 4.87
N TYR A 73 -11.54 4.37 4.94
CA TYR A 73 -12.63 5.22 5.38
C TYR A 73 -13.35 5.77 4.15
N VAL A 74 -14.67 5.66 4.15
CA VAL A 74 -15.53 6.21 3.09
C VAL A 74 -16.26 7.41 3.65
N VAL A 75 -16.42 8.44 2.81
CA VAL A 75 -17.19 9.63 3.16
C VAL A 75 -18.68 9.36 2.93
N ASP A 76 -19.48 9.52 3.98
CA ASP A 76 -20.93 9.71 3.85
C ASP A 76 -21.18 11.07 3.19
N GLN A 77 -21.70 11.07 1.95
CA GLN A 77 -21.91 12.30 1.19
C GLN A 77 -23.03 13.18 1.74
N VAL A 78 -23.91 12.65 2.60
CA VAL A 78 -25.00 13.41 3.23
C VAL A 78 -24.51 14.07 4.52
N LYS A 79 -23.75 13.33 5.34
CA LYS A 79 -23.26 13.83 6.64
C LYS A 79 -21.86 14.43 6.58
N SER A 80 -21.15 14.28 5.47
CA SER A 80 -19.73 14.62 5.29
C SER A 80 -18.81 13.99 6.34
N ASP A 81 -19.23 12.83 6.87
CA ASP A 81 -18.52 12.12 7.93
C ASP A 81 -17.73 10.94 7.35
N PHE A 82 -16.59 10.62 7.96
CA PHE A 82 -15.75 9.50 7.53
C PHE A 82 -16.06 8.28 8.38
N SER A 83 -16.58 7.23 7.75
CA SER A 83 -16.84 5.95 8.42
C SER A 83 -15.89 4.87 7.91
N LEU A 84 -15.35 4.07 8.82
CA LEU A 84 -14.53 2.91 8.47
C LEU A 84 -15.38 1.87 7.73
N ALA A 85 -15.08 1.65 6.45
CA ALA A 85 -15.78 0.71 5.59
C ALA A 85 -15.10 -0.67 5.58
N VAL A 86 -13.78 -0.69 5.39
CA VAL A 86 -13.00 -1.93 5.28
C VAL A 86 -11.77 -1.84 6.17
N CYS A 87 -11.45 -2.92 6.87
CA CYS A 87 -10.18 -3.11 7.54
C CYS A 87 -9.77 -4.57 7.33
N ASN A 88 -8.55 -4.79 6.83
CA ASN A 88 -8.08 -6.15 6.49
C ASN A 88 -7.79 -6.99 7.75
N GLU A 89 -7.30 -6.36 8.81
CA GLU A 89 -6.89 -7.03 10.05
C GLU A 89 -7.84 -6.69 11.19
N GLY A 90 -8.76 -7.61 11.49
CA GLY A 90 -9.79 -7.40 12.51
C GLY A 90 -9.24 -7.10 13.90
N HIS A 91 -8.09 -7.66 14.26
CA HIS A 91 -7.46 -7.47 15.56
C HIS A 91 -6.84 -6.07 15.73
N LEU A 92 -6.42 -5.42 14.63
CA LEU A 92 -5.88 -4.05 14.62
C LEU A 92 -6.96 -2.99 14.36
N ARG A 93 -8.21 -3.40 14.13
CA ARG A 93 -9.31 -2.50 13.78
C ARG A 93 -9.54 -1.40 14.83
N GLU A 94 -9.62 -1.76 16.11
CA GLU A 94 -9.85 -0.78 17.17
C GLU A 94 -8.61 0.12 17.37
N TYR A 95 -7.41 -0.46 17.32
CA TYR A 95 -6.16 0.32 17.36
C TYR A 95 -6.10 1.38 16.26
N ILE A 96 -6.43 1.02 15.01
CA ILE A 96 -6.46 1.97 13.90
C ILE A 96 -7.53 3.04 14.10
N LYS A 97 -8.71 2.70 14.64
CA LYS A 97 -9.74 3.71 14.94
C LYS A 97 -9.26 4.72 15.97
N ASP A 98 -8.62 4.25 17.04
CA ASP A 98 -8.10 5.12 18.10
C ASP A 98 -7.01 6.06 17.57
N GLU A 99 -6.10 5.53 16.75
CA GLU A 99 -5.07 6.32 16.09
C GLU A 99 -5.66 7.33 15.09
N VAL A 100 -6.69 6.94 14.34
CA VAL A 100 -7.39 7.86 13.44
C VAL A 100 -8.08 8.97 14.21
N ASN A 101 -8.75 8.66 15.32
CA ASN A 101 -9.35 9.69 16.19
C ASN A 101 -8.28 10.66 16.70
N HIS A 102 -7.13 10.14 17.15
CA HIS A 102 -6.00 10.98 17.53
C HIS A 102 -5.51 11.88 16.37
N MET A 103 -5.41 11.34 15.16
CA MET A 103 -5.00 12.10 13.97
C MET A 103 -6.03 13.17 13.56
N ILE A 104 -7.31 12.92 13.80
CA ILE A 104 -8.38 13.91 13.62
C ILE A 104 -8.20 15.04 14.64
N ASP A 105 -8.03 14.72 15.92
CA ASP A 105 -7.83 15.70 17.00
C ASP A 105 -6.59 16.57 16.79
N LYS A 106 -5.51 15.98 16.26
CA LYS A 106 -4.27 16.71 15.91
C LYS A 106 -4.36 17.46 14.60
N GLY A 107 -5.42 17.27 13.81
CA GLY A 107 -5.61 17.91 12.51
C GLY A 107 -4.81 17.29 11.36
N TYR A 108 -4.11 16.16 11.59
CA TYR A 108 -3.37 15.44 10.56
C TYR A 108 -4.29 14.84 9.49
N PHE A 109 -5.47 14.37 9.88
CA PHE A 109 -6.48 13.85 8.95
C PHE A 109 -6.94 14.93 7.95
N ALA A 110 -7.22 16.14 8.45
CA ALA A 110 -7.61 17.28 7.62
C ALA A 110 -6.43 17.82 6.78
N TRP A 111 -5.20 17.69 7.27
CA TRP A 111 -4.01 18.01 6.49
C TRP A 111 -3.82 17.03 5.32
N ALA A 112 -3.94 15.71 5.55
CA ALA A 112 -3.87 14.70 4.50
C ALA A 112 -4.88 14.96 3.38
N ILE A 113 -6.12 15.33 3.74
CA ILE A 113 -7.17 15.73 2.79
C ILE A 113 -6.73 16.85 1.84
N ARG A 114 -6.06 17.88 2.38
CA ARG A 114 -5.62 19.06 1.61
C ARG A 114 -4.45 18.75 0.69
N GLU A 115 -3.57 17.85 1.11
CA GLU A 115 -2.32 17.58 0.42
C GLU A 115 -2.50 16.81 -0.90
N LYS A 116 -3.62 16.06 -1.05
CA LYS A 116 -3.96 15.25 -2.23
C LYS A 116 -2.88 14.25 -2.68
N ARG A 117 -1.92 13.93 -1.81
CA ARG A 117 -0.85 12.94 -1.98
C ARG A 117 -0.73 12.11 -0.71
N GLY A 118 -0.03 10.97 -0.80
CA GLY A 118 0.28 10.16 0.38
C GLY A 118 1.13 10.94 1.38
N VAL A 119 0.70 10.96 2.64
CA VAL A 119 1.45 11.56 3.77
C VAL A 119 1.80 10.49 4.80
N LEU A 120 2.98 10.63 5.39
CA LEU A 120 3.46 9.76 6.48
C LEU A 120 3.25 10.45 7.81
N ILE A 121 2.61 9.75 8.75
CA ILE A 121 2.29 10.26 10.09
C ILE A 121 2.72 9.21 11.12
N SER A 122 3.33 9.65 12.22
CA SER A 122 3.66 8.76 13.34
C SER A 122 2.42 8.44 14.16
N SER A 123 2.38 7.25 14.76
CA SER A 123 1.38 6.92 15.79
C SER A 123 1.48 7.86 16.99
N SER A 124 0.44 7.88 17.81
CA SER A 124 0.35 8.71 19.03
C SER A 124 1.52 8.49 20.01
N ASP A 125 2.04 7.28 20.07
CA ASP A 125 3.20 6.86 20.89
C ASP A 125 4.54 6.90 20.13
N HIS A 126 4.53 7.33 18.86
CA HIS A 126 5.68 7.34 17.95
C HIS A 126 6.34 5.98 17.68
N SER A 127 5.73 4.86 18.08
CA SER A 127 6.29 3.52 17.87
C SER A 127 6.07 3.00 16.45
N ARG A 128 5.04 3.50 15.76
CA ARG A 128 4.65 3.04 14.41
C ARG A 128 4.43 4.22 13.47
N ARG A 129 4.29 3.91 12.18
CA ARG A 129 4.03 4.90 11.13
C ARG A 129 2.83 4.49 10.28
N PHE A 130 2.05 5.50 9.93
CA PHE A 130 0.88 5.41 9.09
C PHE A 130 1.10 6.16 7.78
N VAL A 131 0.61 5.58 6.69
CA VAL A 131 0.46 6.22 5.39
C VAL A 131 -1.01 6.61 5.25
N LEU A 132 -1.28 7.90 5.14
CA LEU A 132 -2.61 8.41 4.81
C LEU A 132 -2.63 8.82 3.35
N HIS A 133 -3.60 8.33 2.58
CA HIS A 133 -3.79 8.74 1.20
C HIS A 133 -5.26 9.00 0.90
N VAL A 134 -5.56 10.21 0.44
CA VAL A 134 -6.94 10.59 0.09
C VAL A 134 -7.40 9.80 -1.14
N ILE A 135 -8.58 9.20 -1.06
CA ILE A 135 -9.25 8.61 -2.21
C ILE A 135 -10.16 9.70 -2.78
N ALA A 136 -9.73 10.34 -3.86
CA ALA A 136 -10.48 11.44 -4.48
C ALA A 136 -10.67 11.23 -5.98
N THR A 137 -11.81 11.72 -6.47
CA THR A 137 -12.08 11.93 -7.89
C THR A 137 -11.89 13.41 -8.22
N TYR A 138 -11.91 13.78 -9.50
CA TYR A 138 -11.79 15.18 -9.92
C TYR A 138 -12.78 16.13 -9.23
N SER A 139 -14.00 15.65 -8.94
CA SER A 139 -15.07 16.49 -8.39
C SER A 139 -15.30 16.36 -6.88
N ARG A 140 -14.80 15.30 -6.23
CA ARG A 140 -15.07 15.05 -4.81
C ARG A 140 -14.11 14.05 -4.18
N ILE A 141 -13.93 14.19 -2.87
CA ILE A 141 -13.30 13.18 -2.00
C ILE A 141 -14.31 12.04 -1.81
N ARG A 142 -13.83 10.82 -1.96
CA ARG A 142 -14.59 9.57 -1.76
C ARG A 142 -14.24 8.89 -0.45
N GLY A 143 -13.04 9.12 0.06
CA GLY A 143 -12.56 8.46 1.27
C GLY A 143 -11.11 8.77 1.59
N MET A 144 -10.57 8.00 2.52
CA MET A 144 -9.15 7.98 2.86
C MET A 144 -8.69 6.54 3.09
N PHE A 145 -7.56 6.21 2.47
CA PHE A 145 -6.79 5.03 2.78
C PHE A 145 -5.84 5.31 3.94
N ILE A 146 -5.74 4.36 4.86
CA ILE A 146 -4.80 4.34 5.98
C ILE A 146 -4.07 3.01 5.96
N GLY A 147 -2.75 3.05 5.76
CA GLY A 147 -1.88 1.89 5.82
C GLY A 147 -0.94 1.98 7.03
N LEU A 148 -0.90 0.95 7.86
CA LEU A 148 0.03 0.79 8.97
C LEU A 148 1.30 0.09 8.45
N LEU A 149 2.45 0.76 8.59
CA LEU A 149 3.73 0.18 8.22
C LEU A 149 4.24 -0.77 9.32
N PRO A 150 4.96 -1.85 8.93
CA PRO A 150 5.60 -2.78 9.86
C PRO A 150 6.77 -2.15 10.63
#